data_AF-A0A916CMK3-F1
#
_entry.id   AF-A0A916CMK3-F1
#
_cell.length_a   1.000
_cell.length_b   1.000
_cell.length_c   1.000
_cell.angle_alpha   90.00
_cell.angle_beta   90.00
_cell.angle_gamma   90.00
#
_symmetry.space_group_name_H-M   'P 1'
#
loop_
_entity.id
_entity.type
_entity.pdbx_description
1 polymer ?
#
loop_
_entity_poly.entity_id
_entity_poly.type
_entity_poly.pdbx_seq_one_letter_code
_entity_poly.pdbx_strand_id
1 'polypeptide(L)'
;GDPRCPTGLVEHAVIMTMRVGLDLYVNLRPITLYAEHLCPLKNKKPEDVDMIVCRENTEDAYTGPWGLTKKGTPDEIATSLMLYTRKGTERIIRYAFETCRARNKRKKLTMVDKANAIRAHDLWTRTFEEVGREYPDIERDHAYVDATCMWLVKNPEWFDTVVTTNLFGDIITDLGAMIQGGMGIAASGNIHPGQVSMFEPIHGSAPKYAGKNVANPLATINAVGMMLDFLGEKKSAARIDKVIRDLVSTKRIPSIEAKRGDFGLSTSEIGDLVAKELS
;
A
#
# COMPACT_ATOMS: atom_id res chain seq x y z
N GLY A 1 4.09 -15.55 3.58
CA GLY A 1 4.16 -16.94 4.09
C GLY A 1 5.01 -17.85 3.23
N ASP A 2 5.28 -19.04 3.78
CA ASP A 2 5.89 -20.18 3.08
C ASP A 2 5.03 -21.41 3.42
N PRO A 3 4.64 -22.25 2.44
CA PRO A 3 3.81 -23.43 2.69
C PRO A 3 4.42 -24.45 3.66
N ARG A 4 5.73 -24.38 3.90
CA ARG A 4 6.45 -25.22 4.86
C ARG A 4 6.30 -24.76 6.31
N CYS A 5 5.81 -23.54 6.53
CA CYS A 5 5.61 -22.97 7.86
C CYS A 5 4.15 -23.08 8.30
N PRO A 6 3.87 -23.22 9.61
CA PRO A 6 2.51 -23.07 10.12
C PRO A 6 1.88 -21.75 9.66
N THR A 7 0.59 -21.79 9.34
CA THR A 7 -0.18 -20.60 8.92
C THR A 7 -0.02 -19.48 9.94
N GLY A 8 0.37 -18.29 9.47
CA GLY A 8 0.54 -17.10 10.30
C GLY A 8 1.87 -17.00 11.04
N LEU A 9 2.71 -18.05 11.06
CA LEU A 9 3.98 -18.00 11.79
C LEU A 9 4.93 -16.97 11.20
N VAL A 10 5.14 -16.98 9.88
CA VAL A 10 6.07 -16.05 9.21
C VAL A 10 5.55 -14.63 9.28
N GLU A 11 4.25 -14.45 9.04
CA GLU A 11 3.57 -13.16 9.12
C GLU A 11 3.73 -12.55 10.53
N HIS A 12 3.51 -13.33 11.58
CA HIS A 12 3.61 -12.84 12.95
C HIS A 12 5.07 -12.67 13.41
N ALA A 13 5.92 -13.68 13.20
CA ALA A 13 7.27 -13.72 13.76
C ALA A 13 8.29 -12.84 13.01
N VAL A 14 8.00 -12.49 11.75
CA VAL A 14 8.91 -11.67 10.93
C VAL A 14 8.25 -10.34 10.60
N ILE A 15 7.13 -10.35 9.87
CA ILE A 15 6.52 -9.12 9.35
C ILE A 15 6.01 -8.24 10.50
N MET A 16 5.18 -8.79 11.40
CA MET A 16 4.66 -8.03 12.53
C MET A 16 5.76 -7.68 13.54
N THR A 17 6.70 -8.58 13.80
CA THR A 17 7.85 -8.29 14.67
C THR A 17 8.69 -7.12 14.14
N MET A 18 8.97 -7.05 12.83
CA MET A 18 9.68 -5.90 12.26
C MET A 18 8.84 -4.63 12.32
N ARG A 19 7.57 -4.69 11.90
CA ARG A 19 6.69 -3.50 11.87
C ARG A 19 6.49 -2.90 13.27
N VAL A 20 6.13 -3.72 14.25
CA VAL A 20 5.87 -3.27 15.62
C VAL A 20 7.18 -3.03 16.37
N GLY A 21 8.16 -3.93 16.24
CA GLY A 21 9.44 -3.86 16.96
C GLY A 21 10.32 -2.67 16.56
N LEU A 22 10.25 -2.24 15.30
CA LEU A 22 10.93 -1.03 14.80
C LEU A 22 9.99 0.20 14.75
N ASP A 23 8.76 0.09 15.28
CA ASP A 23 7.74 1.15 15.29
C ASP A 23 7.48 1.76 13.89
N LEU A 24 7.46 0.93 12.84
CA LEU A 24 7.23 1.33 11.44
C LEU A 24 5.74 1.65 11.18
N TYR A 25 5.24 2.70 11.82
CA TYR A 25 3.81 2.99 11.95
C TYR A 25 3.12 3.47 10.68
N VAL A 26 3.88 3.89 9.67
CA VAL A 26 3.35 4.26 8.36
C VAL A 26 3.57 3.10 7.40
N ASN A 27 2.51 2.58 6.81
CA ASN A 27 2.59 1.79 5.58
C ASN A 27 2.17 2.68 4.41
N LEU A 28 3.15 3.19 3.66
CA LEU A 28 2.95 4.09 2.54
C LEU A 28 2.81 3.29 1.24
N ARG A 29 1.70 3.49 0.53
CA ARG A 29 1.29 2.69 -0.64
C ARG A 29 0.85 3.61 -1.79
N PRO A 30 1.76 4.01 -2.70
CA PRO A 30 1.39 4.67 -3.93
C PRO A 30 0.57 3.73 -4.82
N ILE A 31 -0.51 4.24 -5.39
CA ILE A 31 -1.34 3.55 -6.39
C ILE A 31 -1.35 4.43 -7.64
N THR A 32 -0.58 4.04 -8.65
CA THR A 32 -0.37 4.84 -9.86
C THR A 32 -0.42 3.95 -11.09
N LEU A 33 -1.34 4.24 -12.00
CA LEU A 33 -1.41 3.56 -13.29
C LEU A 33 -0.37 4.15 -14.25
N TYR A 34 0.49 3.29 -14.80
CA TYR A 34 1.51 3.72 -15.77
C TYR A 34 1.05 3.67 -17.21
N ALA A 35 0.13 2.76 -17.55
CA ALA A 35 -0.37 2.61 -18.91
C ALA A 35 -1.80 2.07 -18.93
N GLU A 36 -2.64 2.61 -19.80
CA GLU A 36 -4.07 2.24 -19.93
C GLU A 36 -4.28 0.73 -20.10
N HIS A 37 -3.45 0.05 -20.89
CA HIS A 37 -3.58 -1.39 -21.16
C HIS A 37 -3.38 -2.30 -19.94
N LEU A 38 -2.85 -1.75 -18.84
CA LEU A 38 -2.73 -2.48 -17.58
C LEU A 38 -4.00 -2.41 -16.74
N CYS A 39 -4.80 -1.36 -16.91
CA CYS A 39 -5.94 -1.12 -16.03
C CYS A 39 -7.06 -2.14 -16.33
N PRO A 40 -7.57 -2.87 -15.32
CA PRO A 40 -8.73 -3.75 -15.51
C PRO A 40 -10.05 -2.96 -15.66
N LEU A 41 -10.06 -1.68 -15.30
CA LEU A 41 -11.24 -0.83 -15.39
C LEU A 41 -11.36 -0.25 -16.80
N LYS A 42 -12.59 -0.25 -17.33
CA LYS A 42 -12.88 0.31 -18.66
C LYS A 42 -12.71 1.84 -18.65
N ASN A 43 -12.15 2.38 -19.72
CA ASN A 43 -12.07 3.82 -19.99
C ASN A 43 -11.31 4.61 -18.90
N LYS A 44 -10.26 4.03 -18.33
CA LYS A 44 -9.37 4.70 -17.37
C LYS A 44 -7.98 4.90 -17.94
N LYS A 45 -7.45 6.11 -17.78
CA LYS A 45 -6.14 6.54 -18.23
C LYS A 45 -5.17 6.67 -17.05
N PRO A 46 -3.85 6.72 -17.31
CA PRO A 46 -2.86 6.95 -16.25
C PRO A 46 -3.19 8.11 -15.30
N GLU A 47 -3.77 9.19 -15.83
CA GLU A 47 -4.15 10.38 -15.05
C GLU A 47 -5.34 10.15 -14.10
N ASP A 48 -6.15 9.11 -14.35
CA ASP A 48 -7.35 8.79 -13.54
C ASP A 48 -7.02 7.95 -12.30
N VAL A 49 -5.84 7.33 -12.25
CA VAL A 49 -5.41 6.46 -11.15
C VAL A 49 -4.05 6.91 -10.68
N ASP A 50 -4.06 7.85 -9.74
CA ASP A 50 -2.87 8.40 -9.14
C ASP A 50 -3.23 8.89 -7.74
N MET A 51 -2.96 8.05 -6.75
CA MET A 51 -3.25 8.31 -5.34
C MET A 51 -2.18 7.70 -4.44
N ILE A 52 -2.16 8.08 -3.17
CA ILE A 52 -1.28 7.47 -2.16
C ILE A 52 -2.07 7.15 -0.88
N VAL A 53 -1.92 5.93 -0.38
CA VAL A 53 -2.56 5.50 0.86
C VAL A 53 -1.52 5.49 1.99
N CYS A 54 -1.82 6.21 3.06
CA CYS A 54 -1.13 6.20 4.33
C CYS A 54 -1.89 5.27 5.29
N ARG A 55 -1.46 4.03 5.38
CA ARG A 55 -2.07 3.02 6.25
C ARG A 55 -1.37 3.01 7.61
N GLU A 56 -2.15 3.02 8.70
CA GLU A 56 -1.63 2.73 10.03
C GLU A 56 -1.12 1.27 10.08
N ASN A 57 0.04 1.03 10.69
CA ASN A 57 0.77 -0.23 10.51
C ASN A 57 1.20 -0.92 11.81
N THR A 58 0.77 -0.43 12.98
CA THR A 58 1.26 -0.84 14.30
C THR A 58 0.18 -1.11 15.34
N GLU A 59 -1.10 -0.85 15.04
CA GLU A 59 -2.24 -1.18 15.90
C GLU A 59 -3.37 -1.89 15.11
N ASP A 60 -4.62 -1.75 15.54
CA ASP A 60 -5.83 -2.38 14.99
C ASP A 60 -5.89 -3.91 15.25
N ALA A 61 -6.77 -4.63 14.55
CA ALA A 61 -7.00 -6.07 14.61
C ALA A 61 -5.72 -6.92 14.43
N TYR A 62 -4.65 -6.34 13.89
CA TYR A 62 -3.43 -7.08 13.54
C TYR A 62 -2.50 -7.24 14.74
N THR A 63 -2.64 -6.40 15.75
CA THR A 63 -1.92 -6.50 17.02
C THR A 63 -2.86 -6.68 18.22
N GLY A 64 -4.17 -6.66 17.96
CA GLY A 64 -5.19 -6.84 18.97
C GLY A 64 -5.13 -8.24 19.61
N PRO A 65 -5.42 -8.34 20.93
CA PRO A 65 -5.57 -9.64 21.57
C PRO A 65 -6.66 -10.46 20.87
N TRP A 66 -6.37 -11.74 20.69
CA TRP A 66 -7.32 -12.72 20.17
C TRP A 66 -7.29 -13.97 21.05
N GLY A 67 -8.36 -14.76 21.00
CA GLY A 67 -8.46 -15.98 21.78
C GLY A 67 -9.56 -16.91 21.29
N LEU A 68 -9.35 -18.21 21.55
CA LEU A 68 -10.33 -19.27 21.29
C LEU A 68 -10.71 -19.94 22.61
N THR A 69 -12.00 -20.13 22.84
CA THR A 69 -12.55 -20.86 23.99
C THR A 69 -13.43 -22.00 23.47
N LYS A 70 -13.34 -23.18 24.13
CA LYS A 70 -14.03 -24.42 23.69
C LYS A 70 -13.75 -24.80 22.22
N LYS A 71 -12.50 -24.63 21.78
CA LYS A 71 -12.07 -24.92 20.39
C LYS A 71 -12.46 -26.35 19.96
N GLY A 72 -13.09 -26.48 18.80
CA GLY A 72 -13.49 -27.74 18.21
C GLY A 72 -14.84 -28.29 18.69
N THR A 73 -15.62 -27.52 19.45
CA THR A 73 -16.98 -27.91 19.88
C THR A 73 -18.05 -26.99 19.29
N PRO A 74 -19.34 -27.40 19.28
CA PRO A 74 -20.44 -26.51 18.87
C PRO A 74 -20.58 -25.22 19.70
N ASP A 75 -19.95 -25.15 20.88
CA ASP A 75 -19.94 -23.98 21.77
C ASP A 75 -18.69 -23.10 21.58
N GLU A 76 -17.92 -23.29 20.50
CA GLU A 76 -16.68 -22.56 20.27
C GLU A 76 -16.90 -21.05 20.17
N ILE A 77 -16.05 -20.29 20.86
CA ILE A 77 -16.05 -18.83 20.83
C ILE A 77 -14.67 -18.36 20.38
N ALA A 78 -14.65 -17.52 19.34
CA ALA A 78 -13.46 -16.80 18.89
C ALA A 78 -13.63 -15.30 19.18
N THR A 79 -12.58 -14.69 19.75
CA THR A 79 -12.53 -13.26 20.02
C THR A 79 -11.34 -12.64 19.31
N SER A 80 -11.54 -11.43 18.79
CA SER A 80 -10.48 -10.58 18.24
C SER A 80 -10.85 -9.14 18.52
N LEU A 81 -9.90 -8.36 19.05
CA LEU A 81 -10.10 -6.97 19.41
C LEU A 81 -9.44 -6.06 18.37
N MET A 82 -10.13 -5.00 17.97
CA MET A 82 -9.53 -3.89 17.25
C MET A 82 -9.09 -2.83 18.27
N LEU A 83 -7.78 -2.59 18.38
CA LEU A 83 -7.23 -1.61 19.31
C LEU A 83 -6.75 -0.37 18.57
N TYR A 84 -7.22 0.80 18.99
CA TYR A 84 -6.81 2.08 18.44
C TYR A 84 -6.32 2.97 19.58
N THR A 85 -5.16 3.59 19.41
CA THR A 85 -4.60 4.49 20.41
C THR A 85 -4.61 5.92 19.88
N ARG A 86 -4.80 6.90 20.75
CA ARG A 86 -4.74 8.30 20.33
C ARG A 86 -3.39 8.63 19.69
N LYS A 87 -2.29 8.14 20.27
CA LYS A 87 -0.93 8.31 19.73
C LYS A 87 -0.80 7.73 18.33
N GLY A 88 -1.20 6.47 18.12
CA GLY A 88 -1.10 5.77 16.84
C GLY A 88 -1.93 6.43 15.75
N THR A 89 -3.18 6.77 16.07
CA THR A 89 -4.12 7.46 15.19
C THR A 89 -3.62 8.86 14.81
N GLU A 90 -3.13 9.66 15.77
CA GLU A 90 -2.69 11.03 15.49
C GLU A 90 -1.45 11.08 14.58
N ARG A 91 -0.44 10.23 14.85
CA ARG A 91 0.82 10.26 14.10
C ARG A 91 0.64 9.86 12.63
N ILE A 92 -0.23 8.90 12.33
CA ILE A 92 -0.50 8.49 10.94
C ILE A 92 -1.32 9.54 10.20
N ILE A 93 -2.31 10.15 10.87
CA ILE A 93 -3.11 11.24 10.30
C ILE A 93 -2.23 12.45 9.97
N ARG A 94 -1.37 12.86 10.90
CA ARG A 94 -0.43 13.97 10.68
C ARG A 94 0.53 13.68 9.53
N TYR A 95 1.08 12.45 9.48
CA TYR A 95 1.91 12.02 8.36
C TYR A 95 1.16 12.09 7.02
N ALA A 96 -0.12 11.70 6.99
CA ALA A 96 -0.94 11.75 5.79
C ALA A 96 -1.24 13.18 5.33
N PHE A 97 -1.47 14.12 6.25
CA PHE A 97 -1.59 15.54 5.93
C PHE A 97 -0.30 16.10 5.32
N GLU A 98 0.87 15.82 5.91
CA GLU A 98 2.15 16.25 5.32
C GLU A 98 2.42 15.57 3.97
N THR A 99 2.05 14.30 3.82
CA THR A 99 2.16 13.58 2.54
C THR A 99 1.29 14.24 1.48
N CYS A 100 0.05 14.60 1.81
CA CYS A 100 -0.87 15.30 0.92
C CYS A 100 -0.31 16.66 0.50
N ARG A 101 0.21 17.44 1.46
CA ARG A 101 0.84 18.73 1.21
C ARG A 101 2.08 18.61 0.32
N ALA A 102 2.96 17.65 0.60
CA ALA A 102 4.19 17.42 -0.17
C ALA A 102 3.89 16.94 -1.60
N ARG A 103 2.87 16.09 -1.76
CA ARG A 103 2.40 15.63 -3.07
C ARG A 103 1.86 16.79 -3.93
N ASN A 104 1.25 17.80 -3.30
CA ASN A 104 0.84 19.06 -3.92
C ASN A 104 0.06 18.90 -5.24
N LYS A 105 -0.85 17.92 -5.28
CA LYS A 105 -1.73 17.66 -6.44
C LYS A 105 -3.12 18.24 -6.20
N ARG A 106 -4.08 17.44 -5.72
CA ARG A 106 -5.43 17.96 -5.44
C ARG A 106 -5.51 18.63 -4.07
N LYS A 107 -4.51 18.40 -3.21
CA LYS A 107 -4.51 18.84 -1.81
C LYS A 107 -5.75 18.37 -1.07
N LYS A 108 -6.15 17.12 -1.35
CA LYS A 108 -7.31 16.48 -0.74
C LYS A 108 -6.86 15.24 0.04
N LEU A 109 -7.21 15.20 1.32
CA LEU A 109 -7.00 14.05 2.20
C LEU A 109 -8.34 13.42 2.58
N THR A 110 -8.56 12.17 2.14
CA THR A 110 -9.75 11.39 2.51
C THR A 110 -9.41 10.44 3.66
N MET A 111 -10.05 10.60 4.82
CA MET A 111 -10.01 9.61 5.89
C MET A 111 -11.01 8.49 5.62
N VAL A 112 -10.56 7.24 5.69
CA VAL A 112 -11.40 6.05 5.48
C VAL A 112 -11.57 5.28 6.78
N ASP A 113 -12.82 5.11 7.22
CA ASP A 113 -13.17 4.36 8.42
C ASP A 113 -14.44 3.53 8.26
N LYS A 114 -15.01 3.09 9.39
CA LYS A 114 -16.37 2.54 9.46
C LYS A 114 -17.11 2.96 10.73
N ALA A 115 -17.05 4.23 11.11
CA ALA A 115 -17.53 4.74 12.40
C ALA A 115 -19.03 4.55 12.65
N ASN A 116 -19.82 4.29 11.60
CA ASN A 116 -21.23 3.94 11.72
C ASN A 116 -21.48 2.53 12.28
N ALA A 117 -20.55 1.59 12.09
CA ALA A 117 -20.66 0.21 12.59
C ALA A 117 -19.60 -0.10 13.66
N ILE A 118 -18.36 0.36 13.47
CA ILE A 118 -17.25 0.22 14.41
C ILE A 118 -17.15 1.51 15.21
N ARG A 119 -17.92 1.60 16.29
CA ARG A 119 -18.04 2.83 17.10
C ARG A 119 -16.72 3.32 17.69
N ALA A 120 -15.73 2.45 17.87
CA ALA A 120 -14.38 2.83 18.30
C ALA A 120 -13.68 3.79 17.33
N HIS A 121 -14.07 3.82 16.04
CA HIS A 121 -13.56 4.80 15.08
C HIS A 121 -14.02 6.24 15.36
N ASP A 122 -14.87 6.49 16.35
CA ASP A 122 -15.05 7.83 16.91
C ASP A 122 -13.70 8.48 17.32
N LEU A 123 -12.74 7.68 17.78
CA LEU A 123 -11.39 8.17 18.05
C LEU A 123 -10.71 8.70 16.78
N TRP A 124 -10.87 8.00 15.65
CA TRP A 124 -10.32 8.39 14.35
C TRP A 124 -10.97 9.66 13.82
N THR A 125 -12.30 9.73 13.80
CA THR A 125 -13.04 10.90 13.30
C THR A 125 -12.70 12.17 14.07
N ARG A 126 -12.68 12.13 15.41
CA ARG A 126 -12.32 13.29 16.23
C ARG A 126 -10.86 13.68 16.05
N THR A 127 -9.95 12.72 16.01
CA THR A 127 -8.52 13.01 15.81
C THR A 127 -8.25 13.62 14.44
N PHE A 128 -8.93 13.14 13.39
CA PHE A 128 -8.81 13.71 12.05
C PHE A 128 -9.32 15.16 11.98
N GLU A 129 -10.45 15.44 12.62
CA GLU A 129 -10.97 16.80 12.71
C GLU A 129 -10.02 17.73 13.49
N GLU A 130 -9.53 17.28 14.64
CA GLU A 130 -8.63 18.07 15.49
C GLU A 130 -7.30 18.39 14.79
N VAL A 131 -6.60 17.38 14.27
CA VAL A 131 -5.34 17.57 13.52
C VAL A 131 -5.60 18.40 12.28
N GLY A 132 -6.70 18.16 11.57
CA GLY A 132 -7.04 18.86 10.33
C GLY A 132 -7.18 20.38 10.47
N ARG A 133 -7.45 20.91 11.67
CA ARG A 133 -7.46 22.36 11.93
C ARG A 133 -6.08 23.00 11.78
N GLU A 134 -5.01 22.21 11.92
CA GLU A 134 -3.62 22.64 11.71
C GLU A 134 -3.24 22.69 10.22
N TYR A 135 -4.10 22.19 9.32
CA TYR A 135 -3.85 22.05 7.88
C TYR A 135 -4.95 22.72 7.04
N PRO A 136 -5.18 24.04 7.17
CA PRO A 136 -6.26 24.75 6.46
C PRO A 136 -6.07 24.78 4.93
N ASP A 137 -4.87 24.47 4.44
CA ASP A 137 -4.53 24.38 3.03
C ASP A 137 -4.91 23.03 2.37
N ILE A 138 -5.35 22.05 3.16
CA ILE A 138 -5.75 20.71 2.70
C ILE A 138 -7.27 20.55 2.82
N GLU A 139 -7.93 20.19 1.70
CA GLU A 139 -9.31 19.75 1.69
C GLU A 139 -9.44 18.44 2.48
N ARG A 140 -10.31 18.45 3.49
CA ARG A 140 -10.59 17.29 4.34
C ARG A 140 -11.83 16.58 3.83
N ASP A 141 -11.72 15.29 3.61
CA ASP A 141 -12.79 14.43 3.12
C ASP A 141 -12.90 13.16 3.98
N HIS A 142 -14.06 12.52 3.95
CA HIS A 142 -14.36 11.33 4.74
C HIS A 142 -15.17 10.33 3.94
N ALA A 143 -14.80 9.06 4.02
CA ALA A 143 -15.52 7.97 3.39
C ALA A 143 -15.57 6.74 4.29
N TYR A 144 -16.65 5.96 4.17
CA TYR A 144 -16.66 4.62 4.73
C TYR A 144 -15.95 3.63 3.81
N VAL A 145 -15.34 2.59 4.39
CA VAL A 145 -14.51 1.63 3.65
C VAL A 145 -15.27 0.90 2.52
N ASP A 146 -16.56 0.60 2.70
CA ASP A 146 -17.41 0.01 1.66
C ASP A 146 -17.65 0.97 0.49
N ALA A 147 -17.98 2.23 0.79
CA ALA A 147 -18.11 3.28 -0.23
C ALA A 147 -16.76 3.53 -0.94
N THR A 148 -15.65 3.49 -0.19
CA THR A 148 -14.30 3.61 -0.74
C THR A 148 -13.99 2.48 -1.72
N CYS A 149 -14.27 1.22 -1.37
CA CYS A 149 -14.11 0.10 -2.28
C CYS A 149 -14.95 0.26 -3.56
N MET A 150 -16.20 0.71 -3.43
CA MET A 150 -17.07 0.98 -4.57
C MET A 150 -16.50 2.12 -5.45
N TRP A 151 -16.06 3.23 -4.84
CA TRP A 151 -15.53 4.38 -5.56
C TRP A 151 -14.15 4.13 -6.16
N LEU A 152 -13.30 3.29 -5.57
CA LEU A 152 -12.04 2.88 -6.22
C LEU A 152 -12.30 2.20 -7.56
N VAL A 153 -13.37 1.42 -7.67
CA VAL A 153 -13.76 0.76 -8.93
C VAL A 153 -14.45 1.73 -9.90
N LYS A 154 -15.32 2.62 -9.39
CA LYS A 154 -16.16 3.48 -10.23
C LYS A 154 -15.46 4.80 -10.61
N ASN A 155 -14.84 5.44 -9.63
CA ASN A 155 -14.28 6.79 -9.67
C ASN A 155 -12.92 6.86 -8.95
N PRO A 156 -11.91 6.07 -9.34
CA PRO A 156 -10.58 6.15 -8.74
C PRO A 156 -9.99 7.56 -8.81
N GLU A 157 -10.39 8.34 -9.81
CA GLU A 157 -10.00 9.73 -10.01
C GLU A 157 -10.53 10.69 -8.94
N TRP A 158 -11.26 10.25 -7.92
CA TRP A 158 -11.67 11.10 -6.80
C TRP A 158 -10.65 11.16 -5.67
N PHE A 159 -9.76 10.17 -5.59
CA PHE A 159 -8.80 10.05 -4.50
C PHE A 159 -7.47 10.74 -4.86
N ASP A 160 -6.83 11.33 -3.84
CA ASP A 160 -5.51 11.95 -3.97
C ASP A 160 -4.58 11.39 -2.88
N THR A 161 -4.82 11.76 -1.62
CA THR A 161 -4.21 11.12 -0.46
C THR A 161 -5.30 10.48 0.39
N VAL A 162 -5.06 9.26 0.86
CA VAL A 162 -5.99 8.51 1.71
C VAL A 162 -5.29 8.13 3.00
N VAL A 163 -5.99 8.23 4.13
CA VAL A 163 -5.50 7.73 5.42
C VAL A 163 -6.52 6.78 6.04
N THR A 164 -6.05 5.66 6.58
CA THR A 164 -6.95 4.62 7.12
C THR A 164 -6.26 3.71 8.13
N THR A 165 -7.05 2.89 8.81
CA THR A 165 -6.59 1.90 9.80
C THR A 165 -5.84 0.74 9.14
N ASN A 166 -5.22 -0.11 9.94
CA ASN A 166 -4.38 -1.19 9.46
C ASN A 166 -5.17 -2.21 8.61
N LEU A 167 -6.30 -2.71 9.11
CA LEU A 167 -7.09 -3.72 8.41
C LEU A 167 -7.70 -3.16 7.11
N PHE A 168 -8.25 -1.95 7.15
CA PHE A 168 -8.84 -1.34 5.96
C PHE A 168 -7.79 -0.94 4.93
N GLY A 169 -6.65 -0.44 5.38
CA GLY A 169 -5.50 -0.16 4.53
C GLY A 169 -5.03 -1.40 3.78
N ASP A 170 -4.99 -2.56 4.43
CA ASP A 170 -4.65 -3.84 3.77
C ASP A 170 -5.57 -4.11 2.58
N ILE A 171 -6.88 -4.00 2.79
CA ILE A 171 -7.89 -4.31 1.79
C ILE A 171 -7.87 -3.30 0.64
N ILE A 172 -7.90 -2.01 0.92
CA ILE A 172 -8.02 -0.99 -0.13
C ILE A 172 -6.73 -0.83 -0.93
N THR A 173 -5.57 -1.10 -0.33
CA THR A 173 -4.29 -1.01 -1.07
C THR A 173 -4.09 -2.20 -2.01
N ASP A 174 -4.58 -3.39 -1.65
CA ASP A 174 -4.60 -4.53 -2.57
C ASP A 174 -5.61 -4.33 -3.71
N LEU A 175 -6.79 -3.76 -3.42
CA LEU A 175 -7.74 -3.35 -4.46
C LEU A 175 -7.12 -2.31 -5.41
N GLY A 176 -6.46 -1.30 -4.86
CA GLY A 176 -5.72 -0.29 -5.60
C GLY A 176 -4.60 -0.89 -6.47
N ALA A 177 -3.83 -1.84 -5.92
CA ALA A 177 -2.79 -2.55 -6.64
C ALA A 177 -3.33 -3.25 -7.89
N MET A 178 -4.53 -3.83 -7.83
CA MET A 178 -5.17 -4.42 -9.00
C MET A 178 -5.63 -3.37 -10.01
N ILE A 179 -6.13 -2.21 -9.57
CA ILE A 179 -6.58 -1.13 -10.45
C ILE A 179 -5.39 -0.52 -11.23
N GLN A 180 -4.21 -0.42 -10.64
CA GLN A 180 -3.00 0.05 -11.35
C GLN A 180 -2.33 -1.01 -12.24
N GLY A 181 -2.90 -2.21 -12.33
CA GLY A 181 -2.45 -3.29 -13.22
C GLY A 181 -1.96 -4.57 -12.54
N GLY A 182 -1.85 -4.57 -11.21
CA GLY A 182 -1.56 -5.76 -10.41
C GLY A 182 -0.35 -5.64 -9.50
N MET A 183 -0.12 -6.70 -8.74
CA MET A 183 0.90 -6.76 -7.70
C MET A 183 2.34 -6.65 -8.21
N GLY A 184 2.60 -6.92 -9.49
CA GLY A 184 3.94 -6.94 -10.07
C GLY A 184 4.63 -5.57 -10.15
N ILE A 185 3.89 -4.47 -9.94
CA ILE A 185 4.41 -3.09 -9.96
C ILE A 185 4.24 -2.36 -8.62
N ALA A 186 3.49 -2.96 -7.71
CA ALA A 186 3.05 -2.33 -6.49
C ALA A 186 4.14 -2.41 -5.42
N ALA A 187 4.56 -1.26 -4.90
CA ALA A 187 5.62 -1.12 -3.91
C ALA A 187 5.09 -0.49 -2.62
N SER A 188 5.84 -0.64 -1.53
CA SER A 188 5.47 -0.07 -0.25
C SER A 188 6.66 0.35 0.60
N GLY A 189 6.42 1.35 1.45
CA GLY A 189 7.34 1.76 2.50
C GLY A 189 6.71 1.56 3.88
N ASN A 190 7.35 0.77 4.73
CA ASN A 190 7.08 0.69 6.16
C ASN A 190 8.01 1.68 6.86
N ILE A 191 7.47 2.83 7.25
CA ILE A 191 8.25 4.01 7.58
C ILE A 191 8.07 4.39 9.05
N HIS A 192 9.19 4.70 9.68
CA HIS A 192 9.25 5.51 10.88
C HIS A 192 10.05 6.79 10.56
N PRO A 193 9.42 7.97 10.44
CA PRO A 193 10.11 9.20 10.09
C PRO A 193 11.23 9.50 11.11
N GLY A 194 12.45 9.74 10.60
CA GLY A 194 13.62 10.01 11.45
C GLY A 194 14.28 8.78 12.09
N GLN A 195 13.81 7.57 11.81
CA GLN A 195 14.45 6.32 12.24
C GLN A 195 14.58 5.32 11.07
N VAL A 196 14.95 4.08 11.40
CA VAL A 196 15.02 2.98 10.42
C VAL A 196 13.66 2.78 9.75
N SER A 197 13.68 2.57 8.44
CA SER A 197 12.49 2.30 7.62
C SER A 197 12.79 1.15 6.65
N MET A 198 11.76 0.46 6.18
CA MET A 198 11.86 -0.71 5.32
C MET A 198 11.02 -0.52 4.06
N PHE A 199 11.59 -0.81 2.89
CA PHE A 199 10.89 -0.71 1.60
C PHE A 199 10.81 -2.10 0.95
N GLU A 200 9.62 -2.48 0.51
CA GLU A 200 9.34 -3.83 0.02
C GLU A 200 8.34 -3.82 -1.15
N PRO A 201 8.43 -4.78 -2.09
CA PRO A 201 7.32 -5.05 -3.01
C PRO A 201 6.09 -5.54 -2.22
N ILE A 202 4.88 -5.24 -2.70
CA ILE A 202 3.65 -5.67 -2.02
C ILE A 202 3.43 -7.18 -2.13
N HIS A 203 3.83 -7.78 -3.25
CA HIS A 203 3.59 -9.19 -3.50
C HIS A 203 4.28 -10.09 -2.47
N GLY A 204 3.64 -11.22 -2.14
CA GLY A 204 4.25 -12.24 -1.29
C GLY A 204 5.40 -13.02 -1.97
N SER A 205 5.82 -14.10 -1.31
CA SER A 205 6.93 -14.96 -1.73
C SER A 205 6.69 -15.77 -3.02
N ALA A 206 5.43 -15.87 -3.47
CA ALA A 206 5.00 -16.64 -4.64
C ALA A 206 5.76 -17.96 -4.88
N PRO A 207 5.73 -18.94 -3.93
CA PRO A 207 6.64 -20.09 -3.93
C PRO A 207 6.63 -20.93 -5.21
N LYS A 208 5.48 -20.99 -5.90
CA LYS A 208 5.32 -21.67 -7.19
C LYS A 208 6.23 -21.13 -8.31
N TYR A 209 6.74 -19.90 -8.18
CA TYR A 209 7.62 -19.23 -9.15
C TYR A 209 9.08 -19.11 -8.68
N ALA A 210 9.39 -19.55 -7.46
CA ALA A 210 10.75 -19.47 -6.91
C ALA A 210 11.76 -20.20 -7.82
N GLY A 211 12.89 -19.55 -8.10
CA GLY A 211 13.98 -20.08 -8.94
C GLY A 211 13.66 -20.20 -10.44
N LYS A 212 12.47 -19.79 -10.90
CA LYS A 212 12.07 -19.93 -12.31
C LYS A 212 12.43 -18.74 -13.21
N ASN A 213 12.94 -17.65 -12.63
CA ASN A 213 13.26 -16.40 -13.35
C ASN A 213 12.05 -15.81 -14.12
N VAL A 214 10.86 -15.88 -13.52
CA VAL A 214 9.59 -15.41 -14.14
C VAL A 214 8.86 -14.35 -13.31
N ALA A 215 9.37 -14.00 -12.13
CA ALA A 215 8.76 -12.95 -11.31
C ALA A 215 9.06 -11.58 -11.92
N ASN A 216 8.11 -10.66 -11.88
CA ASN A 216 8.33 -9.30 -12.32
C ASN A 216 9.09 -8.51 -11.24
N PRO A 217 10.31 -7.99 -11.50
CA PRO A 217 11.09 -7.27 -10.49
C PRO A 217 10.65 -5.81 -10.31
N LEU A 218 9.75 -5.27 -11.15
CA LEU A 218 9.40 -3.84 -11.14
C LEU A 218 8.89 -3.35 -9.79
N ALA A 219 8.07 -4.13 -9.07
CA ALA A 219 7.64 -3.80 -7.71
C ALA A 219 8.82 -3.61 -6.74
N THR A 220 9.86 -4.44 -6.84
CA THR A 220 11.06 -4.34 -6.00
C THR A 220 11.88 -3.11 -6.39
N ILE A 221 12.02 -2.83 -7.69
CA ILE A 221 12.73 -1.65 -8.17
C ILE A 221 11.98 -0.37 -7.78
N ASN A 222 10.64 -0.36 -7.85
CA ASN A 222 9.81 0.73 -7.36
C ASN A 222 9.99 0.94 -5.84
N ALA A 223 10.13 -0.12 -5.06
CA ALA A 223 10.44 -0.01 -3.63
C ALA A 223 11.81 0.65 -3.39
N VAL A 224 12.82 0.36 -4.22
CA VAL A 224 14.10 1.08 -4.21
C VAL A 224 13.92 2.55 -4.59
N GLY A 225 13.08 2.85 -5.57
CA GLY A 225 12.69 4.23 -5.92
C GLY A 225 12.08 4.99 -4.73
N MET A 226 11.15 4.35 -4.00
CA MET A 226 10.57 4.91 -2.77
C MET A 226 11.63 5.12 -1.67
N MET A 227 12.56 4.18 -1.51
CA MET A 227 13.65 4.30 -0.55
C MET A 227 14.56 5.49 -0.87
N LEU A 228 14.95 5.65 -2.14
CA LEU A 228 15.75 6.80 -2.58
C LEU A 228 15.02 8.11 -2.36
N ASP A 229 13.71 8.16 -2.65
CA ASP A 229 12.88 9.33 -2.39
C ASP A 229 12.88 9.71 -0.90
N PHE A 230 12.74 8.72 -0.02
CA PHE A 230 12.79 8.90 1.43
C PHE A 230 14.16 9.37 1.93
N LEU A 231 15.26 8.88 1.34
CA LEU A 231 16.63 9.29 1.68
C LEU A 231 17.02 10.68 1.11
N GLY A 232 16.13 11.35 0.38
CA GLY A 232 16.38 12.66 -0.22
C GLY A 232 16.99 12.61 -1.62
N GLU A 233 17.20 11.41 -2.18
CA GLU A 233 17.71 11.18 -3.54
C GLU A 233 16.60 11.34 -4.60
N LYS A 234 15.90 12.47 -4.55
CA LYS A 234 14.69 12.78 -5.34
C LYS A 234 14.90 12.62 -6.85
N LYS A 235 16.06 13.03 -7.35
CA LYS A 235 16.41 12.91 -8.78
C LYS A 235 16.50 11.44 -9.20
N SER A 236 17.13 10.60 -8.38
CA SER A 236 17.30 9.17 -8.65
C SER A 236 15.96 8.44 -8.58
N ALA A 237 15.14 8.75 -7.57
CA ALA A 237 13.78 8.22 -7.46
C ALA A 237 12.91 8.56 -8.67
N ALA A 238 12.90 9.84 -9.09
CA ALA A 238 12.14 10.29 -10.26
C ALA A 238 12.63 9.63 -11.56
N ARG A 239 13.94 9.38 -11.71
CA ARG A 239 14.49 8.65 -12.87
C ARG A 239 13.99 7.21 -12.91
N ILE A 240 13.94 6.52 -11.78
CA ILE A 240 13.41 5.15 -11.69
C ILE A 240 11.94 5.09 -12.11
N ASP A 241 11.08 5.95 -11.53
CA ASP A 241 9.65 5.99 -11.88
C ASP A 241 9.45 6.25 -13.37
N LYS A 242 10.18 7.24 -13.92
CA LYS A 242 10.11 7.59 -15.34
C LYS A 242 10.52 6.42 -16.24
N VAL A 243 11.65 5.77 -15.95
CA VAL A 243 12.13 4.62 -16.75
C VAL A 243 11.12 3.48 -16.76
N ILE A 244 10.57 3.15 -15.59
CA ILE A 244 9.59 2.06 -15.48
C ILE A 244 8.30 2.42 -16.23
N ARG A 245 7.81 3.66 -16.05
CA ARG A 245 6.64 4.17 -16.78
C ARG A 245 6.86 4.13 -18.29
N ASP A 246 8.01 4.57 -18.77
CA ASP A 246 8.35 4.57 -20.20
C ASP A 246 8.39 3.14 -20.75
N LEU A 247 9.13 2.23 -20.10
CA LEU A 247 9.26 0.83 -20.55
C LEU A 247 7.92 0.10 -20.62
N VAL A 248 7.04 0.33 -19.64
CA VAL A 248 5.69 -0.26 -19.60
C VAL A 248 4.78 0.39 -20.65
N SER A 249 4.75 1.73 -20.73
CA SER A 249 3.86 2.44 -21.67
C SER A 249 4.22 2.20 -23.14
N THR A 250 5.51 2.08 -23.48
CA THR A 250 5.95 1.71 -24.83
C THR A 250 5.91 0.20 -25.09
N LYS A 251 5.39 -0.61 -24.16
CA LYS A 251 5.31 -2.08 -24.23
C LYS A 251 6.66 -2.78 -24.45
N ARG A 252 7.78 -2.12 -24.12
CA ARG A 252 9.08 -2.79 -24.03
C ARG A 252 9.10 -3.78 -22.87
N ILE A 253 8.31 -3.52 -21.84
CA ILE A 253 7.83 -4.52 -20.88
C ILE A 253 6.33 -4.71 -21.16
N PRO A 254 5.94 -5.73 -21.95
CA PRO A 254 4.57 -5.88 -22.44
C PRO A 254 3.58 -6.42 -21.40
N SER A 255 4.08 -6.99 -20.30
CA SER A 255 3.27 -7.54 -19.22
C SER A 255 3.97 -7.37 -17.88
N ILE A 256 3.17 -7.18 -16.84
CA ILE A 256 3.64 -7.10 -15.45
C ILE A 256 3.30 -8.34 -14.61
N GLU A 257 2.73 -9.36 -15.24
CA GLU A 257 2.42 -10.64 -14.60
C GLU A 257 3.62 -11.59 -14.54
N ALA A 258 3.62 -12.51 -13.59
CA ALA A 258 4.63 -13.55 -13.48
C ALA A 258 4.41 -14.69 -14.52
N LYS A 259 4.81 -14.45 -15.78
CA LYS A 259 4.66 -15.40 -16.91
C LYS A 259 5.92 -15.42 -17.81
N ARG A 260 6.16 -16.56 -18.48
CA ARG A 260 7.18 -16.76 -19.52
C ARG A 260 6.50 -17.26 -20.80
N GLY A 261 6.98 -16.85 -21.97
CA GLY A 261 6.44 -17.26 -23.27
C GLY A 261 6.11 -16.06 -24.16
N ASP A 262 5.24 -16.25 -25.16
CA ASP A 262 5.02 -15.38 -26.32
C ASP A 262 4.82 -13.87 -26.05
N PHE A 263 4.57 -13.47 -24.79
CA PHE A 263 4.38 -12.07 -24.38
C PHE A 263 5.02 -11.70 -23.02
N GLY A 264 6.00 -12.46 -22.49
CA GLY A 264 6.59 -12.21 -21.17
C GLY A 264 8.12 -12.28 -21.12
N LEU A 265 8.75 -11.26 -20.52
CA LEU A 265 10.19 -11.22 -20.25
C LEU A 265 10.54 -11.92 -18.94
N SER A 266 11.74 -12.49 -18.85
CA SER A 266 12.26 -13.04 -17.60
C SER A 266 12.61 -11.95 -16.57
N THR A 267 12.76 -12.33 -15.30
CA THR A 267 13.15 -11.39 -14.22
C THR A 267 14.46 -10.68 -14.57
N SER A 268 15.47 -11.42 -15.03
CA SER A 268 16.76 -10.86 -15.47
C SER A 268 16.61 -9.88 -16.64
N GLU A 269 15.88 -10.25 -17.69
CA GLU A 269 15.70 -9.37 -18.87
C GLU A 269 15.03 -8.04 -18.50
N ILE A 270 14.01 -8.07 -17.62
CA ILE A 270 13.37 -6.85 -17.12
C ILE A 270 14.39 -6.01 -16.33
N GLY A 271 15.16 -6.64 -15.44
CA GLY A 271 16.19 -5.96 -14.66
C GLY A 271 17.26 -5.29 -15.54
N ASP A 272 17.76 -6.01 -16.55
CA ASP A 272 18.77 -5.52 -17.49
C ASP A 272 18.24 -4.36 -18.33
N LEU A 273 16.98 -4.43 -18.77
CA LEU A 273 16.33 -3.33 -19.49
C LEU A 273 16.24 -2.08 -18.63
N VAL A 274 15.79 -2.20 -17.38
CA VAL A 274 15.69 -1.05 -16.46
C VAL A 274 17.09 -0.47 -16.18
N ALA A 275 18.08 -1.32 -15.89
CA ALA A 275 19.45 -0.87 -15.63
C ALA A 275 20.07 -0.14 -16.83
N LYS A 276 19.82 -0.63 -18.06
CA LYS A 276 20.29 -0.01 -19.29
C LYS A 276 19.70 1.38 -19.51
N GLU A 277 18.42 1.59 -19.24
CA GLU A 277 17.78 2.90 -19.40
C GLU A 277 18.13 3.89 -18.26
N LEU A 278 18.63 3.39 -17.14
CA LEU A 278 19.14 4.21 -16.04
C LEU A 278 20.61 4.61 -16.19
N SER A 279 21.35 3.95 -17.08
CA SER A 279 22.76 4.24 -17.38
C SER A 279 22.89 5.46 -18.28
#